data_AF-A0A7J6NP08-F1
#
_entry.id   AF-A0A7J6NP08-F1
#
_cell.length_a   1.000
_cell.length_b   1.000
_cell.length_c   1.000
_cell.angle_alpha   90.00
_cell.angle_beta   90.00
_cell.angle_gamma   90.00
#
_symmetry.space_group_name_H-M   'P 1'
#
loop_
_entity.id
_entity.type
_entity.pdbx_description
1 polymer ?
#
loop_
_entity_poly.entity_id
_entity_poly.type
_entity_poly.pdbx_seq_one_letter_code
_entity_poly.pdbx_strand_id
1 'polypeptide(L)'
;MLLEAVLVSKATFLSSPRTSPSSRRRIRSPRDAFVLLEKTGLALMFPIFHWRYSKPDKHDMYNILRRKFDPSASDPAIDVCRRRQESVRRRVIAQNGLVPGLLLGVSLPWWSLRRYNYQSKLIVLPFCAYLGAICGRIAGHGLSWRWVETDRQRMLGNLPAKVYYRPKTTASPPPAAATEGEEE
;
A
#
# COMPACT_ATOMS: atom_id res chain seq x y z
N MET A 1 34.34 -16.20 -33.62
CA MET A 1 34.85 -16.75 -32.34
C MET A 1 34.59 -15.88 -31.10
N LEU A 2 34.13 -14.63 -31.23
CA LEU A 2 33.82 -13.77 -30.06
C LEU A 2 32.36 -13.80 -29.57
N LEU A 3 31.43 -14.43 -30.31
CA LEU A 3 30.00 -14.48 -29.92
C LEU A 3 29.65 -15.66 -28.99
N GLU A 4 30.38 -16.77 -29.04
CA GLU A 4 30.11 -17.97 -28.22
C GLU A 4 30.46 -17.75 -26.73
N ALA A 5 31.45 -16.89 -26.43
CA ALA A 5 31.91 -16.66 -25.06
C ALA A 5 30.89 -15.87 -24.19
N VAL A 6 30.01 -15.08 -24.79
CA VAL A 6 29.02 -14.28 -24.05
C VAL A 6 27.78 -15.09 -23.68
N LEU A 7 27.45 -16.13 -24.46
CA LEU A 7 26.28 -16.98 -24.21
C LEU A 7 26.51 -18.01 -23.10
N VAL A 8 27.72 -18.54 -22.97
CA VAL A 8 28.06 -19.49 -21.89
C VAL A 8 28.07 -18.80 -20.51
N SER A 9 28.46 -17.52 -20.44
CA SER A 9 28.48 -16.77 -19.17
C SER A 9 27.08 -16.47 -18.59
N LYS A 10 26.03 -16.45 -19.42
CA LYS A 10 24.64 -16.30 -18.96
C LYS A 10 24.00 -17.59 -18.47
N ALA A 11 24.47 -18.75 -18.93
CA ALA A 11 23.86 -20.04 -18.57
C ALA A 11 24.27 -20.54 -17.18
N THR A 12 25.44 -20.12 -16.66
CA THR A 12 25.96 -20.60 -15.38
C THR A 12 25.41 -19.85 -14.15
N PHE A 13 24.56 -18.84 -14.34
CA PHE A 13 24.01 -18.04 -13.24
C PHE A 13 22.67 -18.54 -12.68
N LEU A 14 22.17 -19.69 -13.16
CA LEU A 14 20.86 -20.24 -12.76
C LEU A 14 20.90 -21.46 -11.83
N SER A 15 22.07 -21.84 -11.30
CA SER A 15 22.19 -22.96 -10.36
C SER A 15 22.94 -22.54 -9.10
N SER A 16 22.28 -21.77 -8.23
CA SER A 16 22.72 -21.65 -6.84
C SER A 16 21.53 -21.92 -5.91
N PRO A 17 21.56 -23.00 -5.11
CA PRO A 17 20.54 -23.26 -4.12
C PRO A 17 20.62 -22.16 -3.05
N ARG A 18 19.54 -21.38 -2.91
CA ARG A 18 19.38 -20.44 -1.80
C ARG A 18 19.32 -21.23 -0.49
N THR A 19 20.47 -21.41 0.14
CA THR A 19 20.54 -21.71 1.56
C THR A 19 19.93 -20.52 2.30
N SER A 20 18.75 -20.76 2.87
CA SER A 20 18.02 -19.80 3.70
C SER A 20 18.81 -19.57 4.99
N PRO A 21 19.35 -18.37 5.26
CA PRO A 21 19.83 -18.07 6.59
C PRO A 21 18.61 -17.96 7.51
N SER A 22 18.49 -18.92 8.42
CA SER A 22 17.60 -18.93 9.56
C SER A 22 17.96 -17.78 10.50
N SER A 23 17.66 -16.55 10.07
CA SER A 23 17.76 -15.38 10.93
C SER A 23 16.66 -15.52 11.98
N ARG A 24 17.05 -15.90 13.20
CA ARG A 24 16.26 -15.67 14.43
C ARG A 24 15.95 -14.18 14.52
N ARG A 25 14.89 -13.75 13.83
CA ARG A 25 14.30 -12.44 14.02
C ARG A 25 13.64 -12.47 15.38
N ARG A 26 14.33 -11.88 16.36
CA ARG A 26 13.74 -11.46 17.64
C ARG A 26 12.33 -10.92 17.37
N ILE A 27 11.33 -11.61 17.92
CA ILE A 27 9.94 -11.15 17.93
C ILE A 27 9.95 -9.88 18.80
N ARG A 28 10.18 -8.74 18.15
CA ARG A 28 10.18 -7.43 18.80
C ARG A 28 8.75 -7.13 19.24
N SER A 29 8.63 -6.75 20.51
CA SER A 29 7.41 -6.49 21.27
C SER A 29 6.38 -5.59 20.53
N PRO A 30 5.10 -5.59 20.93
CA PRO A 30 3.98 -5.02 20.17
C PRO A 30 3.97 -3.47 20.08
N ARG A 31 4.99 -2.77 20.59
CA ARG A 31 5.05 -1.29 20.61
C ARG A 31 6.11 -0.64 19.69
N ASP A 32 6.98 -1.41 19.03
CA ASP A 32 8.06 -0.83 18.19
C ASP A 32 7.98 -1.36 16.74
N ALA A 33 8.00 -0.57 15.67
CA ALA A 33 8.02 0.87 15.49
C ALA A 33 7.39 1.10 14.10
N PHE A 34 6.32 1.88 13.99
CA PHE A 34 5.98 2.45 12.69
C PHE A 34 7.20 3.23 12.22
N VAL A 35 7.67 2.94 11.00
CA VAL A 35 8.73 3.73 10.39
C VAL A 35 8.25 5.19 10.38
N LEU A 36 9.11 6.15 10.71
CA LEU A 36 8.72 7.57 10.82
C LEU A 36 7.94 8.05 9.58
N LEU A 37 8.37 7.60 8.40
CA LEU A 37 7.70 7.82 7.11
C LEU A 37 6.24 7.34 7.07
N GLU A 38 5.91 6.23 7.72
CA GLU A 38 4.52 5.75 7.78
C GLU A 38 3.67 6.63 8.70
N LYS A 39 4.24 7.07 9.83
CA LYS A 39 3.55 7.98 10.75
C LYS A 39 3.28 9.34 10.09
N THR A 40 4.28 9.92 9.43
CA THR A 40 4.12 11.21 8.73
C THR A 40 3.15 11.09 7.57
N GLY A 41 3.21 9.98 6.83
CA GLY A 41 2.31 9.75 5.69
C GLY A 41 0.87 9.61 6.13
N LEU A 42 0.61 8.85 7.21
CA LEU A 42 -0.72 8.73 7.80
C LEU A 42 -1.21 10.05 8.40
N ALA A 43 -0.31 10.84 9.00
CA ALA A 43 -0.65 12.16 9.52
C ALA A 43 -1.13 13.11 8.41
N LEU A 44 -0.49 13.04 7.23
CA LEU A 44 -0.83 13.86 6.07
C LEU A 44 -2.13 13.44 5.37
N MET A 45 -2.62 12.23 5.62
CA MET A 45 -3.91 11.80 5.09
C MET A 45 -5.02 12.40 5.94
N PHE A 46 -5.66 13.45 5.43
CA PHE A 46 -6.84 14.01 6.06
C PHE A 46 -7.98 12.98 6.05
N PRO A 47 -8.71 12.81 7.16
CA PRO A 47 -9.87 11.93 7.20
C PRO A 47 -10.92 12.49 6.26
N ILE A 48 -11.26 11.73 5.23
CA ILE A 48 -12.33 12.11 4.30
C ILE A 48 -13.64 11.66 4.95
N PHE A 49 -14.60 12.55 5.09
CA PHE A 49 -15.91 12.20 5.59
C PHE A 49 -16.64 11.35 4.53
N HIS A 50 -16.87 10.08 4.82
CA HIS A 50 -17.53 9.15 3.90
C HIS A 50 -18.95 8.86 4.38
N TRP A 51 -19.97 9.25 3.60
CA TRP A 51 -21.36 8.83 3.83
C TRP A 51 -21.58 7.35 3.49
N ARG A 52 -20.87 6.84 2.47
CA ARG A 52 -20.82 5.41 2.11
C ARG A 52 -19.39 4.90 2.22
N TYR A 53 -19.21 3.83 2.97
CA TYR A 53 -17.91 3.25 3.27
C TYR A 53 -17.34 2.48 2.07
N SER A 54 -16.74 3.19 1.11
CA SER A 54 -16.16 2.57 -0.09
C SER A 54 -14.63 2.51 -0.10
N LYS A 55 -13.96 3.26 0.78
CA LYS A 55 -12.50 3.41 0.80
C LYS A 55 -11.94 3.29 2.21
N PRO A 56 -10.71 2.76 2.36
CA PRO A 56 -10.06 2.70 3.67
C PRO A 56 -9.72 4.11 4.17
N ASP A 57 -10.14 4.40 5.40
CA ASP A 57 -9.81 5.64 6.10
C ASP A 57 -8.44 5.55 6.80
N LYS A 58 -7.91 6.68 7.30
CA LYS A 58 -6.63 6.76 8.03
C LYS A 58 -6.57 5.74 9.18
N HIS A 59 -7.64 5.62 9.95
CA HIS A 59 -7.70 4.68 11.08
C HIS A 59 -7.67 3.22 10.63
N ASP A 60 -8.33 2.90 9.51
CA ASP A 60 -8.30 1.56 8.92
C ASP A 60 -6.91 1.21 8.40
N MET A 61 -6.26 2.14 7.69
CA MET A 61 -4.91 1.96 7.19
C MET A 61 -3.92 1.74 8.35
N TYR A 62 -4.07 2.51 9.43
CA TYR A 62 -3.32 2.30 10.67
C TYR A 62 -3.56 0.90 11.27
N ASN A 63 -4.83 0.46 11.31
CA ASN A 63 -5.20 -0.86 11.82
C ASN A 63 -4.70 -2.02 10.96
N ILE A 64 -4.52 -1.82 9.66
CA ILE A 64 -3.91 -2.79 8.74
C ILE A 64 -2.40 -2.84 8.96
N LEU A 65 -1.74 -1.67 9.04
CA LEU A 65 -0.29 -1.57 9.17
C LEU A 65 0.25 -2.10 10.50
N ARG A 66 -0.54 -1.99 11.59
CA ARG A 66 -0.14 -2.54 12.91
C ARG A 66 -0.19 -4.08 12.98
N ARG A 67 -0.87 -4.75 12.05
CA ARG A 67 -0.98 -6.22 12.06
C ARG A 67 0.38 -6.82 11.66
N LYS A 68 0.82 -7.84 12.40
CA LYS A 68 2.00 -8.63 12.05
C LYS A 68 1.53 -10.01 11.60
N PHE A 69 2.02 -10.44 10.45
CA PHE A 69 1.80 -11.77 9.90
C PHE A 69 3.08 -12.59 10.04
N ASP A 70 2.95 -13.86 10.40
CA ASP A 70 4.11 -14.75 10.51
C ASP A 70 4.74 -14.98 9.12
N PRO A 71 6.05 -14.72 8.92
CA PRO A 71 6.71 -14.96 7.65
C PRO A 71 6.78 -16.44 7.26
N SER A 72 6.80 -17.36 8.24
CA SER A 72 6.88 -18.81 8.01
C SER A 72 5.56 -19.47 7.65
N ALA A 73 4.43 -18.86 7.97
CA ALA A 73 3.12 -19.41 7.65
C ALA A 73 2.83 -19.31 6.14
N SER A 74 2.60 -20.45 5.50
CA SER A 74 2.31 -20.57 4.05
C SER A 74 0.81 -20.67 3.74
N ASP A 75 -0.04 -20.08 4.59
CA ASP A 75 -1.48 -20.02 4.35
C ASP A 75 -1.78 -18.98 3.23
N PRO A 76 -2.54 -19.33 2.17
CA PRO A 76 -2.95 -18.37 1.14
C PRO A 76 -3.68 -17.14 1.68
N ALA A 77 -4.42 -17.25 2.79
CA ALA A 77 -5.10 -16.10 3.40
C ALA A 77 -4.10 -15.06 3.95
N ILE A 78 -2.98 -15.53 4.48
CA ILE A 78 -1.92 -14.69 5.04
C ILE A 78 -1.16 -13.96 3.92
N ASP A 79 -0.92 -14.61 2.78
CA ASP A 79 -0.29 -13.97 1.61
C ASP A 79 -1.13 -12.79 1.09
N VAL A 80 -2.46 -12.96 1.00
CA VAL A 80 -3.37 -11.86 0.61
C VAL A 80 -3.28 -10.69 1.59
N CYS A 81 -3.27 -10.96 2.90
CA CYS A 81 -3.17 -9.91 3.90
C CYS A 81 -1.81 -9.20 3.88
N ARG A 82 -0.72 -9.94 3.61
CA ARG A 82 0.63 -9.39 3.46
C ARG A 82 0.73 -8.45 2.26
N ARG A 83 0.23 -8.88 1.10
CA ARG A 83 0.19 -8.04 -0.12
C ARG A 83 -0.64 -6.78 0.09
N ARG A 84 -1.77 -6.89 0.81
CA ARG A 84 -2.58 -5.74 1.20
C ARG A 84 -1.79 -4.76 2.07
N GLN A 85 -1.08 -5.27 3.08
CA GLN A 85 -0.26 -4.44 3.97
C GLN A 85 0.86 -3.71 3.21
N GLU A 86 1.53 -4.40 2.27
CA GLU A 86 2.55 -3.80 1.42
C GLU A 86 2.00 -2.70 0.51
N SER A 87 0.83 -2.91 -0.09
CA SER A 87 0.16 -1.91 -0.93
C SER A 87 -0.20 -0.65 -0.13
N VAL A 88 -0.81 -0.84 1.06
CA VAL A 88 -1.15 0.25 1.99
C VAL A 88 0.12 0.98 2.42
N ARG A 89 1.19 0.25 2.74
CA ARG A 89 2.47 0.82 3.15
C ARG A 89 3.07 1.72 2.08
N ARG A 90 3.15 1.24 0.83
CA ARG A 90 3.66 2.04 -0.30
C ARG A 90 2.79 3.27 -0.54
N ARG A 91 1.47 3.15 -0.40
CA ARG A 91 0.55 4.29 -0.51
C ARG A 91 0.81 5.37 0.54
N VAL A 92 0.98 4.98 1.81
CA VAL A 92 1.27 5.92 2.90
C VAL A 92 2.63 6.59 2.69
N ILE A 93 3.65 5.82 2.31
CA ILE A 93 4.99 6.38 2.08
C ILE A 93 4.99 7.35 0.90
N ALA A 94 4.29 7.02 -0.19
CA ALA A 94 4.16 7.89 -1.36
C ALA A 94 3.51 9.23 -1.02
N GLN A 95 2.58 9.26 -0.06
CA GLN A 95 1.89 10.47 0.36
C GLN A 95 2.85 11.51 0.94
N ASN A 96 3.96 11.09 1.55
CA ASN A 96 4.98 12.03 2.05
C ASN A 96 5.59 12.88 0.94
N GLY A 97 5.58 12.43 -0.32
CA GLY A 97 6.10 13.20 -1.46
C GLY A 97 5.31 14.48 -1.76
N LEU A 98 4.07 14.59 -1.26
CA LEU A 98 3.25 15.79 -1.43
C LEU A 98 3.85 17.00 -0.69
N VAL A 99 4.34 16.80 0.54
CA VAL A 99 4.92 17.86 1.37
C VAL A 99 6.13 18.53 0.73
N PRO A 100 7.21 17.82 0.35
CA PRO A 100 8.37 18.44 -0.28
C PRO A 100 8.00 19.04 -1.64
N GLY A 101 7.09 18.42 -2.40
CA GLY A 101 6.60 19.01 -3.65
C GLY A 101 5.92 20.35 -3.45
N LEU A 102 5.01 20.45 -2.47
CA LEU A 102 4.33 21.69 -2.12
C LEU A 102 5.32 22.74 -1.59
N LEU A 103 6.23 22.35 -0.69
CA LEU A 103 7.24 23.25 -0.13
C LEU A 103 8.19 23.78 -1.21
N LEU A 104 8.61 22.95 -2.16
CA LEU A 104 9.40 23.40 -3.31
C LEU A 104 8.58 24.31 -4.22
N GLY A 105 7.33 23.94 -4.51
CA GLY A 105 6.41 24.72 -5.33
C GLY A 105 6.10 26.11 -4.76
N VAL A 106 6.13 26.28 -3.44
CA VAL A 106 5.95 27.59 -2.77
C VAL A 106 7.27 28.31 -2.59
N SER A 107 8.33 27.62 -2.17
CA SER A 107 9.62 28.26 -1.85
C SER A 107 10.34 28.80 -3.08
N LEU A 108 10.27 28.08 -4.22
CA LEU A 108 10.88 28.52 -5.48
C LEU A 108 10.33 29.87 -5.98
N PRO A 109 9.01 30.05 -6.19
CA PRO A 109 8.47 31.35 -6.59
C PRO A 109 8.61 32.40 -5.49
N TRP A 110 8.55 32.02 -4.20
CA TRP A 110 8.75 32.97 -3.11
C TRP A 110 10.17 33.58 -3.14
N TRP A 111 11.18 32.75 -3.35
CA TRP A 111 12.57 33.18 -3.49
C TRP A 111 12.80 33.96 -4.79
N SER A 112 12.30 33.43 -5.91
CA SER A 112 12.45 34.05 -7.24
C SER A 112 11.79 35.43 -7.29
N LEU A 113 10.59 35.58 -6.71
CA LEU A 113 9.81 36.80 -6.75
C LEU A 113 10.11 37.77 -5.61
N ARG A 114 11.16 37.58 -4.81
CA ARG A 114 11.43 38.40 -3.61
C ARG A 114 11.47 39.91 -3.89
N ARG A 115 11.92 40.33 -5.08
CA ARG A 115 12.01 41.74 -5.52
C ARG A 115 10.77 42.28 -6.26
N TYR A 116 9.75 41.45 -6.52
CA TYR A 116 8.55 41.83 -7.27
C TYR A 116 7.39 42.27 -6.36
N ASN A 117 6.43 42.98 -6.95
CA ASN A 117 5.22 43.46 -6.27
C ASN A 117 4.35 42.27 -5.77
N TYR A 118 3.58 42.50 -4.71
CA TYR A 118 2.80 41.46 -4.03
C TYR A 118 1.72 40.84 -4.92
N GLN A 119 1.17 41.62 -5.86
CA GLN A 119 0.14 41.17 -6.80
C GLN A 119 0.63 40.01 -7.67
N SER A 120 1.86 40.11 -8.20
CA SER A 120 2.47 39.04 -9.01
C SER A 120 2.72 37.77 -8.17
N LYS A 121 3.11 37.93 -6.90
CA LYS A 121 3.31 36.79 -5.98
C LYS A 121 2.00 36.04 -5.74
N LEU A 122 0.91 36.77 -5.47
CA LEU A 122 -0.41 36.19 -5.23
C LEU A 122 -0.94 35.39 -6.42
N ILE A 123 -0.67 35.86 -7.64
CA ILE A 123 -1.10 35.16 -8.86
C ILE A 123 -0.25 33.90 -9.07
N VAL A 124 1.07 33.99 -8.96
CA VAL A 124 1.99 32.89 -9.34
C VAL A 124 2.05 31.78 -8.29
N LEU A 125 1.99 32.12 -7.00
CA LEU A 125 2.12 31.16 -5.88
C LEU A 125 1.17 29.96 -5.97
N PRO A 126 -0.16 30.11 -6.18
CA PRO A 126 -1.05 28.96 -6.23
C PRO A 126 -0.73 28.02 -7.40
N PHE A 127 -0.34 28.53 -8.57
CA PHE A 127 0.01 27.69 -9.72
C PHE A 127 1.31 26.91 -9.47
N CYS A 128 2.36 27.58 -8.98
CA CYS A 128 3.62 26.91 -8.66
C CYS A 128 3.47 25.92 -7.50
N ALA A 129 2.68 26.25 -6.47
CA ALA A 129 2.38 25.33 -5.38
C ALA A 129 1.64 24.08 -5.88
N TYR A 130 0.65 24.26 -6.75
CA TYR A 130 -0.11 23.16 -7.35
C TYR A 130 0.76 22.26 -8.24
N LEU A 131 1.57 22.86 -9.13
CA LEU A 131 2.53 22.13 -9.95
C LEU A 131 3.57 21.39 -9.09
N GLY A 132 4.09 22.04 -8.06
CA GLY A 132 4.99 21.43 -7.10
C GLY A 132 4.35 20.22 -6.41
N ALA A 133 3.09 20.31 -5.99
CA ALA A 133 2.37 19.20 -5.38
C ALA A 133 2.17 18.01 -6.34
N ILE A 134 1.89 18.26 -7.63
CA ILE A 134 1.80 17.21 -8.65
C ILE A 134 3.16 16.54 -8.84
N CYS A 135 4.22 17.31 -9.05
CA CYS A 135 5.58 16.79 -9.22
C CYS A 135 6.03 15.99 -8.00
N GLY A 136 5.76 16.49 -6.79
CA GLY A 136 6.04 15.78 -5.54
C GLY A 136 5.27 14.48 -5.40
N ARG A 137 4.01 14.44 -5.83
CA ARG A 137 3.23 13.19 -5.85
C ARG A 137 3.84 12.18 -6.83
N ILE A 138 4.18 12.60 -8.04
CA ILE A 138 4.82 11.72 -9.05
C ILE A 138 6.15 11.18 -8.51
N ALA A 139 7.01 12.06 -7.96
CA ALA A 139 8.28 11.66 -7.36
C ALA A 139 8.09 10.71 -6.16
N GLY A 140 7.08 10.97 -5.31
CA GLY A 140 6.74 10.09 -4.19
C GLY A 140 6.26 8.70 -4.64
N HIS A 141 5.52 8.61 -5.74
CA HIS A 141 5.15 7.34 -6.37
C HIS A 141 6.37 6.60 -6.94
N GLY A 142 7.33 7.32 -7.53
CA GLY A 142 8.60 6.76 -7.99
C GLY A 142 9.45 6.22 -6.82
N LEU A 143 9.66 7.02 -5.77
CA LEU A 143 10.49 6.66 -4.62
C LEU A 143 9.92 5.49 -3.80
N SER A 144 8.59 5.41 -3.68
CA SER A 144 7.92 4.26 -3.04
C SER A 144 7.87 3.01 -3.91
N TRP A 145 8.48 3.04 -5.10
CA TRP A 145 8.47 1.97 -6.10
C TRP A 145 7.06 1.53 -6.49
N ARG A 146 6.10 2.46 -6.44
CA ARG A 146 4.69 2.17 -6.65
C ARG A 146 4.34 1.95 -8.13
N TRP A 147 5.21 2.38 -9.05
CA TRP A 147 5.02 2.17 -10.49
C TRP A 147 5.10 0.69 -10.90
N VAL A 148 5.85 -0.12 -10.17
CA VAL A 148 6.00 -1.57 -10.44
C VAL A 148 4.89 -2.42 -9.80
N GLU A 149 4.05 -1.81 -8.97
CA GLU A 149 2.94 -2.50 -8.33
C GLU A 149 1.85 -2.86 -9.36
N THR A 150 1.55 -4.15 -9.48
CA THR A 150 0.46 -4.66 -10.33
C THR A 150 -0.89 -4.14 -9.85
N ASP A 151 -1.81 -3.85 -10.78
CA ASP A 151 -3.12 -3.30 -10.42
C ASP A 151 -3.92 -4.20 -9.48
N ARG A 152 -3.75 -5.53 -9.57
CA ARG A 152 -4.32 -6.48 -8.61
C ARG A 152 -3.92 -6.17 -7.16
N GLN A 153 -2.64 -5.85 -6.92
CA GLN A 153 -2.15 -5.52 -5.58
C GLN A 153 -2.70 -4.16 -5.10
N ARG A 154 -2.79 -3.19 -6.02
CA ARG A 154 -3.40 -1.88 -5.74
C ARG A 154 -4.88 -1.99 -5.37
N MET A 155 -5.62 -2.87 -6.04
CA MET A 155 -7.01 -3.15 -5.72
C MET A 155 -7.14 -3.74 -4.32
N LEU A 156 -6.28 -4.70 -3.94
CA LEU A 156 -6.26 -5.27 -2.58
C LEU A 156 -6.03 -4.20 -1.51
N GLY A 157 -5.16 -3.22 -1.77
CA GLY A 157 -4.93 -2.08 -0.88
C GLY A 157 -6.13 -1.13 -0.75
N ASN A 158 -7.02 -1.09 -1.74
CA ASN A 158 -8.21 -0.23 -1.75
C ASN A 158 -9.47 -0.89 -1.18
N LEU A 159 -9.42 -2.19 -0.85
CA LEU A 159 -10.55 -2.87 -0.24
C LEU A 159 -10.90 -2.25 1.12
N PRO A 160 -12.20 -2.11 1.46
CA PRO A 160 -12.62 -1.65 2.77
C PRO A 160 -12.13 -2.60 3.87
N ALA A 161 -11.83 -2.09 5.06
CA ALA A 161 -11.40 -2.96 6.17
C ALA A 161 -12.57 -3.67 6.84
N LYS A 162 -13.79 -3.14 6.69
CA LYS A 162 -15.03 -3.70 7.23
C LYS A 162 -15.85 -4.27 6.08
N VAL A 163 -15.86 -5.59 5.95
CA VAL A 163 -16.84 -6.31 5.13
C VAL A 163 -17.62 -7.16 6.11
N TYR A 164 -18.92 -6.89 6.26
CA TYR A 164 -19.80 -7.75 7.05
C TYR A 164 -19.96 -9.05 6.28
N TYR A 165 -19.26 -10.09 6.73
CA TYR A 165 -19.47 -11.42 6.18
C TYR A 165 -20.85 -11.88 6.65
N ARG A 166 -21.82 -11.92 5.75
CA ARG A 166 -23.05 -12.67 5.97
C ARG A 166 -22.72 -14.11 5.59
N PRO A 167 -22.63 -15.05 6.55
CA PRO A 167 -22.49 -16.46 6.17
C PRO A 167 -23.65 -16.79 5.24
N LYS A 168 -23.35 -17.42 4.10
CA LYS A 168 -24.40 -18.13 3.38
C LYS A 168 -24.90 -19.17 4.37
N THR A 169 -26.13 -19.00 4.85
CA THR A 169 -26.86 -20.07 5.54
C THR A 169 -26.81 -21.26 4.58
N THR A 170 -25.90 -22.21 4.81
CA THR A 170 -25.95 -23.51 4.17
C THR A 170 -27.30 -24.06 4.54
N ALA A 171 -28.18 -24.18 3.56
CA ALA A 171 -29.51 -24.73 3.71
C ALA A 171 -29.40 -25.97 4.60
N SER A 172 -30.15 -25.98 5.70
CA SER A 172 -30.38 -27.20 6.47
C SER A 172 -30.75 -28.31 5.48
N PRO A 173 -30.20 -29.54 5.61
CA PRO A 173 -30.66 -30.65 4.80
C PRO A 173 -32.20 -30.72 4.91
N PRO A 174 -32.93 -30.97 3.80
CA PRO A 174 -34.38 -31.08 3.85
C PRO A 174 -34.76 -32.09 4.94
N PRO A 175 -35.82 -31.84 5.73
CA PRO A 175 -36.26 -32.80 6.74
C PRO A 175 -36.44 -34.15 6.06
N ALA A 176 -35.80 -35.18 6.62
CA ALA A 176 -35.88 -36.54 6.12
C ALA A 176 -37.34 -36.87 5.82
N ALA A 177 -37.63 -37.24 4.57
CA ALA A 177 -38.94 -37.74 4.18
C ALA A 177 -39.31 -38.86 5.16
N ALA A 178 -40.42 -38.67 5.86
CA ALA A 178 -40.99 -39.69 6.70
C ALA A 178 -41.24 -40.93 5.84
N THR A 179 -40.60 -42.04 6.19
CA THR A 179 -41.00 -43.36 5.73
C THR A 179 -42.39 -43.63 6.29
N GLU A 180 -43.43 -43.37 5.50
CA GLU A 180 -44.74 -43.97 5.71
C GLU A 180 -44.58 -45.47 5.41
N GLY A 181 -44.77 -46.29 6.43
CA GLY A 181 -44.88 -47.73 6.28
C GLY A 181 -46.22 -48.06 5.64
N GLU A 182 -46.18 -48.67 4.45
CA GLU A 182 -47.28 -49.48 3.96
C GLU A 182 -47.18 -50.85 4.64
N GLU A 183 -48.08 -51.07 5.59
CA GLU A 183 -48.51 -52.39 6.04
C GLU A 183 -49.44 -53.00 4.97
N GLU A 184 -49.03 -54.12 4.37
CA GLU A 184 -49.93 -55.24 3.98
C GLU A 184 -49.19 -56.58 4.16
#